data_AF-A0A7J3DB42-F1
#
_entry.id   AF-A0A7J3DB42-F1
#
_cell.length_a   1.000
_cell.length_b   1.000
_cell.length_c   1.000
_cell.angle_alpha   90.00
_cell.angle_beta   90.00
_cell.angle_gamma   90.00
#
_symmetry.space_group_name_H-M   'P 1'
#
loop_
_entity.id
_entity.type
_entity.pdbx_description
1 polymer ?
#
loop_
_entity_poly.entity_id
_entity_poly.type
_entity_poly.pdbx_seq_one_letter_code
_entity_poly.pdbx_strand_id
1 'polypeptide(L)'
;MVSGSFAISNIKPRESPSFSDQNYTIRPSLIALLSLAGFLIVVVSSFGVEFEWLPETLQFGLFEALPIYYWVGIAFIIFSIVLSWNLRNEHLFLFITSLLFLSLWCAPVLFERYPPIWDSYFHFVPVSQIAKTGSLADLGIYSYAYNYPGIFVVTASYEILASVPSLVFLKYYSFFSALLTLLALYFFIRTYVPSIEYRYAFLIAILGDVWLQLHFSPQSIGFAVGLFVFVFLERQTVRWTLMAIFAFVFIVISHPTTVLFVLGGILIREIYLRIKKIVTRSRGEQVERTWPFPVFCLVWLLWLFTGSITYSTILLDQVINRLEYFIYLPIAASSTVSMRTAGNIFSIAPLIRLAFLAVLLL
;
A
#
# COMPACT_ATOMS: atom_id res chain seq x y z
N MET A 1 56.30 -35.44 35.33
CA MET A 1 56.08 -34.51 36.46
C MET A 1 56.46 -33.12 35.94
N VAL A 2 55.49 -32.35 35.46
CA VAL A 2 54.65 -31.39 36.23
C VAL A 2 55.41 -30.10 36.57
N SER A 3 54.96 -29.04 35.86
CA SER A 3 54.75 -27.65 36.28
C SER A 3 55.91 -26.73 36.67
N GLY A 4 55.80 -25.47 36.23
CA GLY A 4 56.24 -24.34 37.07
C GLY A 4 56.54 -23.04 36.32
N SER A 5 55.51 -22.39 35.79
CA SER A 5 55.54 -20.99 35.32
C SER A 5 55.94 -20.02 36.44
N PHE A 6 56.66 -18.94 36.13
CA PHE A 6 56.29 -17.58 36.57
C PHE A 6 56.89 -16.54 35.60
N ALA A 7 56.04 -16.00 34.73
CA ALA A 7 56.31 -14.82 33.91
C ALA A 7 56.00 -13.55 34.73
N ILE A 8 56.95 -12.63 34.75
CA ILE A 8 56.83 -11.32 35.40
C ILE A 8 55.93 -10.41 34.56
N SER A 9 55.03 -9.73 35.26
CA SER A 9 53.91 -8.92 34.79
C SER A 9 54.28 -7.76 33.87
N ASN A 10 53.64 -7.72 32.69
CA ASN A 10 53.49 -6.52 31.86
C ASN A 10 52.45 -5.59 32.51
N ILE A 11 52.90 -4.50 33.13
CA ILE A 11 52.02 -3.39 33.52
C ILE A 11 51.77 -2.56 32.27
N LYS A 12 50.60 -2.73 31.64
CA LYS A 12 50.10 -1.81 30.60
C LYS A 12 49.79 -0.45 31.24
N PRO A 13 50.20 0.67 30.63
CA PRO A 13 49.75 1.99 31.08
C PRO A 13 48.23 2.08 30.96
N ARG A 14 47.60 2.59 32.01
CA ARG A 14 46.16 2.80 32.10
C ARG A 14 45.79 3.92 31.12
N GLU A 15 45.22 3.56 29.97
CA GLU A 15 44.64 4.53 29.05
C GLU A 15 43.60 5.35 29.81
N SER A 16 43.86 6.65 29.96
CA SER A 16 42.87 7.61 30.41
C SER A 16 41.71 7.61 29.42
N PRO A 17 40.44 7.53 29.86
CA PRO A 17 39.31 7.59 28.94
C PRO A 17 39.36 8.91 28.17
N SER A 18 39.55 8.83 26.85
CA SER A 18 39.42 9.97 25.95
C SER A 18 37.97 10.46 26.00
N PHE A 19 37.78 11.68 26.50
CA PHE A 19 36.49 12.36 26.65
C PHE A 19 35.80 12.73 25.31
N SER A 20 36.17 12.13 24.17
CA SER A 20 35.72 12.54 22.83
C SER A 20 34.75 11.58 22.13
N ASP A 21 34.32 10.47 22.76
CA ASP A 21 33.42 9.48 22.14
C ASP A 21 32.04 9.36 22.82
N GLN A 22 31.57 10.43 23.46
CA GLN A 22 30.13 10.53 23.77
C GLN A 22 29.39 11.09 22.55
N ASN A 23 29.22 10.26 21.53
CA ASN A 23 28.19 10.49 20.52
C ASN A 23 26.84 10.50 21.25
N TYR A 24 26.33 11.71 21.56
CA TYR A 24 24.99 11.94 22.10
C TYR A 24 23.96 11.48 21.06
N THR A 25 23.74 10.18 21.01
CA THR A 25 22.72 9.58 20.17
C THR A 25 21.39 9.70 20.89
N ILE A 26 20.45 10.40 20.25
CA ILE A 26 19.08 10.54 20.77
C ILE A 26 18.50 9.13 20.95
N ARG A 27 17.94 8.84 22.12
CA ARG A 27 17.40 7.52 22.43
C ARG A 27 16.21 7.22 21.49
N PRO A 28 16.19 6.06 20.80
CA PRO A 28 15.07 5.65 19.93
C PRO A 28 13.68 5.75 20.58
N SER A 29 13.60 5.44 21.89
CA SER A 29 12.35 5.55 22.66
C SER A 29 11.83 6.97 22.78
N LEU A 30 12.70 7.98 22.89
CA LEU A 30 12.30 9.38 22.95
C LEU A 30 11.70 9.84 21.62
N ILE A 31 12.27 9.38 20.50
CA ILE A 31 11.73 9.68 19.16
C ILE A 31 10.39 8.99 18.96
N ALA A 32 10.25 7.72 19.39
CA ALA A 32 8.97 7.00 19.33
C ALA A 32 7.88 7.71 20.15
N LEU A 33 8.21 8.18 21.36
CA LEU A 33 7.30 8.97 22.20
C LEU A 33 6.92 10.29 21.55
N LEU A 34 7.87 10.98 20.92
CA LEU A 34 7.61 12.22 20.20
C LEU A 34 6.66 12.00 19.01
N SER A 35 6.88 10.95 18.21
CA SER A 35 5.96 10.62 17.11
C SER A 35 4.57 10.20 17.61
N LEU A 36 4.52 9.47 18.73
CA LEU A 36 3.25 9.07 19.34
C LEU A 36 2.50 10.29 19.88
N ALA A 37 3.20 11.23 20.52
CA ALA A 37 2.61 12.49 20.96
C ALA A 37 2.06 13.28 19.76
N GLY A 38 2.79 13.35 18.65
CA GLY A 38 2.31 13.97 17.41
C GLY A 38 1.02 13.31 16.89
N PHE A 39 0.97 11.98 16.86
CA PHE A 39 -0.23 11.22 16.47
C PHE A 39 -1.41 11.46 17.42
N LEU A 40 -1.16 11.50 18.73
CA LEU A 40 -2.20 11.80 19.72
C LEU A 40 -2.74 13.22 19.55
N ILE A 41 -1.90 14.21 19.24
CA ILE A 41 -2.35 15.58 18.92
C ILE A 41 -3.25 15.56 17.68
N VAL A 42 -2.91 14.80 16.63
CA VAL A 42 -3.77 14.62 15.45
C VAL A 42 -5.15 14.06 15.86
N VAL A 43 -5.19 12.99 16.64
CA VAL A 43 -6.45 12.37 17.08
C VAL A 43 -7.27 13.32 17.96
N VAL A 44 -6.64 13.95 18.96
CA VAL A 44 -7.33 14.88 19.87
C VAL A 44 -7.83 16.12 19.12
N SER A 45 -7.14 16.55 18.06
CA SER A 45 -7.57 17.70 17.26
C SER A 45 -8.88 17.46 16.48
N SER A 46 -9.30 16.20 16.33
CA SER A 46 -10.60 15.88 15.72
C SER A 46 -11.76 15.88 16.71
N PHE A 47 -11.49 15.99 18.02
CA PHE A 47 -12.55 15.98 19.02
C PHE A 47 -13.39 17.26 18.94
N GLY A 48 -14.69 17.09 18.71
CA GLY A 48 -15.62 18.20 18.54
C GLY A 48 -15.55 18.87 17.15
N VAL A 49 -14.80 18.30 16.21
CA VAL A 49 -14.72 18.77 14.82
C VAL A 49 -15.19 17.64 13.90
N GLU A 50 -16.41 17.78 13.38
CA GLU A 50 -16.96 16.86 12.39
C GLU A 50 -17.51 17.65 11.20
N PHE A 51 -17.01 17.34 9.99
CA PHE A 51 -17.51 17.89 8.75
C PHE A 51 -18.54 16.95 8.13
N GLU A 52 -19.69 17.51 7.75
CA GLU A 52 -20.71 16.79 6.97
C GLU A 52 -20.58 17.05 5.47
N TRP A 53 -20.17 18.27 5.11
CA TRP A 53 -19.85 18.66 3.76
C TRP A 53 -18.64 19.58 3.76
N LEU A 54 -17.80 19.47 2.74
CA LEU A 54 -16.70 20.38 2.49
C LEU A 54 -17.10 21.34 1.37
N PRO A 55 -16.99 22.67 1.55
CA PRO A 55 -17.23 23.62 0.48
C PRO A 55 -16.33 23.35 -0.73
N GLU A 56 -16.91 23.40 -1.94
CA GLU A 56 -16.16 23.23 -3.20
C GLU A 56 -15.11 24.34 -3.42
N THR A 57 -15.20 25.44 -2.68
CA THR A 57 -14.24 26.54 -2.72
C THR A 57 -12.89 26.21 -2.08
N LEU A 58 -12.81 25.15 -1.28
CA LEU A 58 -11.56 24.69 -0.66
C LEU A 58 -10.70 23.95 -1.70
N GLN A 59 -9.57 24.53 -2.08
CA GLN A 59 -8.71 23.99 -3.13
C GLN A 59 -7.97 22.73 -2.70
N PHE A 60 -7.65 22.62 -1.41
CA PHE A 60 -7.03 21.42 -0.82
C PHE A 60 -8.04 20.50 -0.11
N GLY A 61 -9.35 20.74 -0.32
CA GLY A 61 -10.42 19.95 0.28
C GLY A 61 -10.30 19.88 1.80
N LEU A 62 -10.40 18.67 2.35
CA LEU A 62 -10.37 18.44 3.80
C LEU A 62 -9.13 19.06 4.45
N PHE A 63 -7.95 18.93 3.84
CA PHE A 63 -6.70 19.42 4.41
C PHE A 63 -6.71 20.95 4.67
N GLU A 64 -7.42 21.72 3.86
CA GLU A 64 -7.57 23.16 4.08
C GLU A 64 -8.46 23.49 5.28
N ALA A 65 -9.41 22.61 5.58
CA ALA A 65 -10.36 22.77 6.68
C ALA A 65 -9.84 22.25 8.03
N LEU A 66 -8.72 21.50 8.05
CA LEU A 66 -8.23 20.88 9.27
C LEU A 66 -7.73 21.92 10.30
N PRO A 67 -8.01 21.73 11.60
CA PRO A 67 -7.52 22.61 12.65
C PRO A 67 -5.99 22.72 12.66
N ILE A 68 -5.47 23.88 13.06
CA ILE A 68 -4.00 24.10 13.13
C ILE A 68 -3.29 23.05 13.99
N TYR A 69 -3.94 22.53 15.04
CA TYR A 69 -3.39 21.49 15.89
C TYR A 69 -3.14 20.17 15.17
N TYR A 70 -3.94 19.81 14.15
CA TYR A 70 -3.69 18.65 13.30
C TYR A 70 -2.29 18.77 12.66
N TRP A 71 -1.98 19.93 12.09
CA TRP A 71 -0.70 20.21 11.45
C TRP A 71 0.48 20.25 12.43
N VAL A 72 0.25 20.71 13.66
CA VAL A 72 1.26 20.62 14.73
C VAL A 72 1.61 19.15 15.02
N GLY A 73 0.60 18.27 15.09
CA GLY A 73 0.81 16.84 15.26
C GLY A 73 1.58 16.21 14.10
N ILE A 74 1.23 16.54 12.86
CA ILE A 74 1.97 16.12 11.66
C ILE A 74 3.43 16.59 11.71
N ALA A 75 3.69 17.84 12.10
CA ALA A 75 5.04 18.39 12.20
C ALA A 75 5.91 17.59 13.20
N PHE A 76 5.34 17.16 14.32
CA PHE A 76 6.06 16.32 15.31
C PHE A 76 6.41 14.94 14.75
N ILE A 77 5.52 14.34 13.97
CA ILE A 77 5.77 13.04 13.32
C ILE A 77 6.87 13.20 12.26
N ILE A 78 6.79 14.21 11.39
CA ILE A 78 7.81 14.50 10.37
C ILE A 78 9.17 14.77 11.03
N PHE A 79 9.19 15.58 12.09
CA PHE A 79 10.42 15.85 12.82
C PHE A 79 11.02 14.57 13.43
N SER A 80 10.18 13.65 13.91
CA SER A 80 10.62 12.32 14.37
C SER A 80 11.25 11.47 13.25
N ILE A 81 10.74 11.55 12.02
CA ILE A 81 11.38 10.90 10.85
C ILE A 81 12.77 11.49 10.60
N VAL A 82 12.89 12.82 10.62
CA VAL A 82 14.18 13.51 10.41
C VAL A 82 15.18 13.12 11.49
N LEU A 83 14.79 13.12 12.76
CA LEU A 83 15.66 12.73 13.88
C LEU A 83 16.08 11.25 13.82
N SER A 84 15.20 10.37 13.33
CA SER A 84 15.49 8.94 13.20
C SER A 84 16.17 8.55 11.89
N TRP A 85 16.40 9.50 10.97
CA TRP A 85 16.83 9.21 9.60
C TRP A 85 18.11 8.38 9.54
N ASN A 86 19.10 8.75 10.34
CA ASN A 86 20.41 8.08 10.40
C ASN A 86 20.44 6.94 11.43
N LEU A 87 19.38 6.75 12.22
CA LEU A 87 19.28 5.62 13.12
C LEU A 87 18.99 4.37 12.30
N ARG A 88 19.87 3.35 12.41
CA ARG A 88 19.71 2.04 11.77
C ARG A 88 18.65 1.15 12.46
N ASN A 89 17.56 1.75 12.93
CA ASN A 89 16.44 1.06 13.55
C ASN A 89 15.26 1.01 12.56
N GLU A 90 15.10 -0.12 11.87
CA GLU A 90 14.03 -0.33 10.88
C GLU A 90 12.65 -0.30 11.52
N HIS A 91 12.48 -0.87 12.72
CA HIS A 91 11.20 -0.91 13.42
C HIS A 91 10.73 0.48 13.84
N LEU A 92 11.64 1.32 14.33
CA LEU A 92 11.33 2.71 14.67
C LEU A 92 10.91 3.49 13.42
N PHE A 93 11.66 3.36 12.32
CA PHE A 93 11.32 4.00 11.06
C PHE A 93 9.92 3.58 10.61
N LEU A 94 9.66 2.27 10.53
CA LEU A 94 8.34 1.74 10.15
C LEU A 94 7.24 2.30 11.06
N PHE A 95 7.43 2.25 12.37
CA PHE A 95 6.47 2.79 13.34
C PHE A 95 6.13 4.27 13.09
N ILE A 96 7.14 5.14 12.99
CA ILE A 96 6.92 6.58 12.77
C ILE A 96 6.23 6.82 11.42
N THR A 97 6.67 6.13 10.37
CA THR A 97 6.05 6.25 9.04
C THR A 97 4.62 5.73 9.01
N SER A 98 4.28 4.70 9.80
CA SER A 98 2.91 4.24 9.96
C SER A 98 2.03 5.33 10.59
N LEU A 99 2.52 5.99 11.62
CA LEU A 99 1.79 7.10 12.26
C LEU A 99 1.57 8.24 11.26
N LEU A 100 2.58 8.60 10.47
CA LEU A 100 2.43 9.63 9.43
C LEU A 100 1.39 9.21 8.38
N PHE A 101 1.52 8.00 7.85
CA PHE A 101 0.66 7.48 6.81
C PHE A 101 -0.81 7.44 7.26
N LEU A 102 -1.06 6.87 8.45
CA LEU A 102 -2.42 6.84 9.01
C LEU A 102 -2.96 8.25 9.29
N SER A 103 -2.13 9.17 9.77
CA SER A 103 -2.58 10.54 10.05
C SER A 103 -3.03 11.26 8.78
N LEU A 104 -2.29 11.10 7.68
CA LEU A 104 -2.59 11.76 6.41
C LEU A 104 -3.74 11.08 5.67
N TRP A 105 -3.65 9.77 5.47
CA TRP A 105 -4.58 9.04 4.62
C TRP A 105 -5.91 8.68 5.31
N CYS A 106 -5.92 8.58 6.64
CA CYS A 106 -7.15 8.36 7.41
C CYS A 106 -7.71 9.65 8.02
N ALA A 107 -7.24 10.84 7.60
CA ALA A 107 -7.81 12.11 8.02
C ALA A 107 -9.35 12.17 7.83
N PRO A 108 -9.92 11.70 6.70
CA PRO A 108 -11.38 11.69 6.56
C PRO A 108 -12.09 10.85 7.61
N VAL A 109 -11.48 9.75 8.08
CA VAL A 109 -12.07 8.91 9.15
C VAL A 109 -12.15 9.68 10.47
N LEU A 110 -11.19 10.57 10.73
CA LEU A 110 -11.13 11.35 11.97
C LEU A 110 -12.06 12.56 11.95
N PHE A 111 -12.18 13.23 10.79
CA PHE A 111 -12.81 14.55 10.70
C PHE A 111 -14.14 14.56 9.95
N GLU A 112 -14.48 13.55 9.17
CA GLU A 112 -15.75 13.50 8.45
C GLU A 112 -16.77 12.64 9.18
N ARG A 113 -18.02 13.11 9.23
CA ARG A 113 -19.10 12.42 9.91
C ARG A 113 -19.44 11.09 9.25
N TYR A 114 -19.45 11.07 7.92
CA TYR A 114 -19.79 9.93 7.08
C TYR A 114 -18.61 9.51 6.20
N PRO A 115 -18.54 8.23 5.78
CA PRO A 115 -17.59 7.81 4.74
C PRO A 115 -17.71 8.70 3.48
N PRO A 116 -16.65 9.42 3.07
CA PRO A 116 -16.75 10.38 1.97
C PRO A 116 -16.93 9.75 0.60
N ILE A 117 -16.47 8.51 0.44
CA ILE A 117 -16.37 7.88 -0.88
C ILE A 117 -17.64 7.09 -1.17
N TRP A 118 -18.45 7.64 -2.07
CA TRP A 118 -19.70 7.03 -2.53
C TRP A 118 -19.52 5.58 -3.03
N ASP A 119 -18.38 5.29 -3.66
CA ASP A 119 -17.99 3.96 -4.14
C ASP A 119 -18.05 2.88 -3.03
N SER A 120 -17.76 3.25 -1.78
CA SER A 120 -17.87 2.32 -0.64
C SER A 120 -19.29 1.87 -0.35
N TYR A 121 -20.27 2.74 -0.52
CA TYR A 121 -21.67 2.40 -0.30
C TYR A 121 -22.14 1.42 -1.35
N PHE A 122 -21.80 1.67 -2.62
CA PHE A 122 -22.13 0.75 -3.71
C PHE A 122 -21.52 -0.63 -3.52
N HIS A 123 -20.25 -0.70 -3.16
CA HIS A 123 -19.58 -1.98 -2.90
C HIS A 123 -20.13 -2.70 -1.65
N PHE A 124 -20.74 -1.99 -0.71
CA PHE A 124 -21.34 -2.60 0.47
C PHE A 124 -22.74 -3.19 0.23
N VAL A 125 -23.49 -2.73 -0.77
CA VAL A 125 -24.83 -3.28 -1.06
C VAL A 125 -24.81 -4.80 -1.32
N PRO A 126 -23.92 -5.34 -2.18
CA PRO A 126 -23.79 -6.78 -2.37
C PRO A 126 -23.41 -7.54 -1.09
N VAL A 127 -22.61 -6.93 -0.21
CA VAL A 127 -22.22 -7.53 1.09
C VAL A 127 -23.45 -7.78 1.93
N SER A 128 -24.27 -6.76 2.16
CA SER A 128 -25.49 -6.88 2.94
C SER A 128 -26.51 -7.83 2.31
N GLN A 129 -26.55 -7.92 0.97
CA GLN A 129 -27.40 -8.90 0.29
C GLN A 129 -26.94 -10.33 0.59
N ILE A 130 -25.65 -10.62 0.43
CA ILE A 130 -25.07 -11.93 0.75
C ILE A 130 -25.29 -12.26 2.23
N ALA A 131 -25.10 -11.30 3.13
CA ALA A 131 -25.30 -11.50 4.57
C ALA A 131 -26.76 -11.87 4.91
N LYS A 132 -27.73 -11.29 4.20
CA LYS A 132 -29.17 -11.54 4.42
C LYS A 132 -29.69 -12.82 3.77
N THR A 133 -29.26 -13.12 2.55
CA THR A 133 -29.85 -14.19 1.73
C THR A 133 -28.93 -15.37 1.43
N GLY A 134 -27.66 -15.29 1.86
CA GLY A 134 -26.65 -16.33 1.59
C GLY A 134 -26.29 -16.49 0.11
N SER A 135 -26.77 -15.58 -0.75
CA SER A 135 -26.65 -15.69 -2.20
C SER A 135 -26.72 -14.31 -2.86
N LEU A 136 -26.17 -14.20 -4.06
CA LEU A 136 -26.23 -13.01 -4.89
C LEU A 136 -26.80 -13.40 -6.26
N ALA A 137 -27.82 -12.69 -6.72
CA ALA A 137 -28.41 -12.91 -8.05
C ALA A 137 -27.59 -12.20 -9.12
N ASP A 138 -27.53 -12.77 -10.33
CA ASP A 138 -26.93 -12.13 -11.51
C ASP A 138 -27.86 -11.02 -12.04
N LEU A 139 -27.85 -9.90 -11.35
CA LEU A 139 -28.60 -8.68 -11.68
C LEU A 139 -27.61 -7.56 -12.01
N GLY A 140 -27.99 -6.62 -12.87
CA GLY A 140 -27.09 -5.54 -13.34
C GLY A 140 -26.38 -4.77 -12.22
N ILE A 141 -27.06 -4.53 -11.09
CA ILE A 141 -26.47 -3.84 -9.91
C ILE A 141 -25.47 -4.70 -9.13
N TYR A 142 -25.52 -6.02 -9.30
CA TYR A 142 -24.68 -7.01 -8.60
C TYR A 142 -23.68 -7.68 -9.52
N SER A 143 -23.71 -7.41 -10.82
CA SER A 143 -22.93 -8.12 -11.83
C SER A 143 -21.44 -8.19 -11.49
N TYR A 144 -20.85 -7.10 -11.00
CA TYR A 144 -19.44 -7.11 -10.56
C TYR A 144 -19.22 -8.10 -9.41
N ALA A 145 -19.98 -7.99 -8.33
CA ALA A 145 -19.84 -8.83 -7.14
C ALA A 145 -20.25 -10.30 -7.41
N TYR A 146 -21.12 -10.54 -8.39
CA TYR A 146 -21.50 -11.87 -8.83
C TYR A 146 -20.33 -12.58 -9.52
N ASN A 147 -19.61 -11.86 -10.40
CA ASN A 147 -18.46 -12.42 -11.13
C ASN A 147 -17.16 -12.43 -10.30
N TYR A 148 -17.03 -11.55 -9.30
CA TYR A 148 -15.88 -11.47 -8.40
C TYR A 148 -16.32 -11.39 -6.93
N PRO A 149 -16.85 -12.49 -6.36
CA PRO A 149 -17.50 -12.49 -5.06
C PRO A 149 -16.53 -12.46 -3.87
N GLY A 150 -15.23 -12.72 -4.06
CA GLY A 150 -14.29 -13.05 -3.01
C GLY A 150 -14.29 -12.09 -1.83
N ILE A 151 -14.05 -10.80 -2.08
CA ILE A 151 -14.03 -9.80 -1.02
C ILE A 151 -15.42 -9.56 -0.40
N PHE A 152 -16.49 -9.65 -1.20
CA PHE A 152 -17.85 -9.44 -0.71
C PHE A 152 -18.30 -10.56 0.21
N VAL A 153 -17.95 -11.81 -0.11
CA VAL A 153 -18.24 -12.99 0.72
C VAL A 153 -17.47 -12.92 2.04
N VAL A 154 -16.18 -12.56 2.01
CA VAL A 154 -15.38 -12.37 3.24
C VAL A 154 -15.97 -11.27 4.12
N THR A 155 -16.36 -10.15 3.51
CA THR A 155 -16.92 -9.02 4.24
C THR A 155 -18.32 -9.33 4.78
N ALA A 156 -19.14 -10.10 4.05
CA ALA A 156 -20.46 -10.53 4.51
C ALA A 156 -20.34 -11.50 5.69
N SER A 157 -19.34 -12.39 5.65
CA SER A 157 -19.00 -13.26 6.79
C SER A 157 -18.65 -12.43 8.03
N TYR A 158 -17.88 -11.35 7.86
CA TYR A 158 -17.57 -10.42 8.94
C TYR A 158 -18.83 -9.68 9.44
N GLU A 159 -19.70 -9.21 8.55
CA GLU A 159 -20.96 -8.53 8.91
C GLU A 159 -21.83 -9.43 9.80
N ILE A 160 -21.99 -10.71 9.43
CA ILE A 160 -22.74 -11.70 10.21
C ILE A 160 -22.11 -11.94 11.59
N LEU A 161 -20.78 -12.15 11.63
CA LEU A 161 -20.09 -12.54 12.87
C LEU A 161 -19.91 -11.38 13.85
N ALA A 162 -19.58 -10.19 13.34
CA ALA A 162 -19.22 -9.04 14.17
C ALA A 162 -20.43 -8.15 14.50
N SER A 163 -21.52 -8.24 13.73
CA SER A 163 -22.75 -7.44 13.93
C SER A 163 -22.47 -5.93 14.06
N VAL A 164 -21.48 -5.42 13.33
CA VAL A 164 -21.08 -4.01 13.35
C VAL A 164 -21.99 -3.19 12.44
N PRO A 165 -22.48 -2.00 12.85
CA PRO A 165 -23.26 -1.14 11.98
C PRO A 165 -22.50 -0.78 10.70
N SER A 166 -23.16 -0.84 9.55
CA SER A 166 -22.53 -0.67 8.23
C SER A 166 -21.75 0.64 8.09
N LEU A 167 -22.30 1.75 8.58
CA LEU A 167 -21.61 3.05 8.54
C LEU A 167 -20.34 3.07 9.40
N VAL A 168 -20.34 2.37 10.53
CA VAL A 168 -19.15 2.23 11.39
C VAL A 168 -18.10 1.39 10.67
N PHE A 169 -18.51 0.27 10.07
CA PHE A 169 -17.61 -0.55 9.26
C PHE A 169 -16.97 0.26 8.13
N LEU A 170 -17.77 0.93 7.30
CA LEU A 170 -17.28 1.70 6.16
C LEU A 170 -16.37 2.85 6.58
N LYS A 171 -16.67 3.51 7.71
CA LYS A 171 -15.86 4.61 8.24
C LYS A 171 -14.48 4.10 8.66
N TYR A 172 -14.40 3.02 9.43
CA TYR A 172 -13.13 2.53 9.97
C TYR A 172 -12.38 1.56 9.05
N TYR A 173 -13.00 1.06 7.99
CA TYR A 173 -12.35 0.18 7.01
C TYR A 173 -11.06 0.80 6.44
N SER A 174 -11.04 2.11 6.23
CA SER A 174 -9.86 2.79 5.70
C SER A 174 -8.63 2.70 6.60
N PHE A 175 -8.78 2.59 7.92
CA PHE A 175 -7.63 2.30 8.79
C PHE A 175 -7.06 0.90 8.52
N PHE A 176 -7.94 -0.10 8.34
CA PHE A 176 -7.52 -1.46 8.07
C PHE A 176 -6.81 -1.57 6.72
N SER A 177 -7.41 -1.04 5.65
CA SER A 177 -6.83 -1.07 4.31
C SER A 177 -5.53 -0.26 4.24
N ALA A 178 -5.46 0.89 4.92
CA ALA A 178 -4.26 1.70 5.03
C ALA A 178 -3.12 0.92 5.66
N LEU A 179 -3.34 0.29 6.82
CA LEU A 179 -2.31 -0.49 7.50
C LEU A 179 -1.86 -1.68 6.66
N LEU A 180 -2.80 -2.40 6.04
CA LEU A 180 -2.50 -3.55 5.19
C LEU A 180 -1.65 -3.13 3.99
N THR A 181 -2.03 -2.04 3.32
CA THR A 181 -1.32 -1.49 2.15
C THR A 181 0.06 -0.98 2.52
N LEU A 182 0.19 -0.28 3.64
CA LEU A 182 1.46 0.18 4.17
C LEU A 182 2.43 -0.99 4.42
N LEU A 183 1.95 -2.06 5.07
CA LEU A 183 2.74 -3.26 5.32
C LEU A 183 3.14 -3.94 4.01
N ALA A 184 2.19 -4.06 3.06
CA ALA A 184 2.46 -4.65 1.76
C ALA A 184 3.54 -3.87 0.98
N LEU A 185 3.44 -2.54 0.93
CA LEU A 185 4.44 -1.65 0.34
C LEU A 185 5.79 -1.77 1.04
N TYR A 186 5.79 -1.81 2.38
CA TYR A 186 7.02 -1.93 3.16
C TYR A 186 7.75 -3.23 2.80
N PHE A 187 7.06 -4.37 2.86
CA PHE A 187 7.66 -5.66 2.55
C PHE A 187 8.07 -5.76 1.09
N PHE A 188 7.29 -5.22 0.16
CA PHE A 188 7.61 -5.19 -1.25
C PHE A 188 8.89 -4.40 -1.52
N ILE A 189 8.95 -3.13 -1.09
CA ILE A 189 10.10 -2.26 -1.32
C ILE A 189 11.34 -2.81 -0.62
N ARG A 190 11.21 -3.29 0.62
CA ARG A 190 12.33 -3.86 1.37
C ARG A 190 12.89 -5.14 0.75
N THR A 191 12.08 -5.86 -0.05
CA THR A 191 12.50 -7.05 -0.79
C THR A 191 13.38 -6.70 -1.99
N TYR A 192 13.08 -5.59 -2.69
CA TYR A 192 13.74 -5.23 -3.95
C TYR A 192 14.79 -4.11 -3.86
N VAL A 193 14.69 -3.23 -2.86
CA VAL A 193 15.64 -2.14 -2.62
C VAL A 193 16.53 -2.53 -1.42
N PRO A 194 17.76 -3.01 -1.66
CA PRO A 194 18.70 -3.25 -0.59
C PRO A 194 19.18 -1.90 -0.03
N SER A 195 19.80 -1.91 1.16
CA SER A 195 20.39 -0.73 1.81
C SER A 195 19.37 0.27 2.40
N ILE A 196 19.87 1.33 3.05
CA ILE A 196 19.06 2.40 3.64
C ILE A 196 18.17 3.12 2.62
N GLU A 197 18.46 2.99 1.33
CA GLU A 197 17.74 3.61 0.22
C GLU A 197 16.25 3.21 0.18
N TYR A 198 15.90 2.03 0.72
CA TYR A 198 14.50 1.59 0.84
C TYR A 198 13.64 2.62 1.57
N ARG A 199 14.21 3.43 2.48
CA ARG A 199 13.47 4.45 3.23
C ARG A 199 12.95 5.57 2.34
N TYR A 200 13.77 6.03 1.38
CA TYR A 200 13.34 7.05 0.42
C TYR A 200 12.28 6.47 -0.52
N ALA A 201 12.55 5.29 -1.10
CA ALA A 201 11.60 4.62 -1.98
C ALA A 201 10.26 4.36 -1.27
N PHE A 202 10.30 3.95 -0.01
CA PHE A 202 9.10 3.71 0.80
C PHE A 202 8.34 5.00 1.09
N LEU A 203 9.01 6.08 1.51
CA LEU A 203 8.35 7.37 1.73
C LEU A 203 7.72 7.93 0.45
N ILE A 204 8.42 7.83 -0.67
CA ILE A 204 7.91 8.26 -1.98
C ILE A 204 6.68 7.43 -2.36
N ALA A 205 6.73 6.11 -2.18
CA ALA A 205 5.61 5.23 -2.50
C ALA A 205 4.37 5.52 -1.64
N ILE A 206 4.54 5.67 -0.33
CA ILE A 206 3.39 5.86 0.59
C ILE A 206 2.81 7.28 0.55
N LEU A 207 3.56 8.28 0.07
CA LEU A 207 3.08 9.68 -0.03
C LEU A 207 2.71 10.08 -1.46
N GLY A 208 3.36 9.48 -2.47
CA GLY A 208 3.18 9.81 -3.88
C GLY A 208 2.07 9.02 -4.57
N ASP A 209 1.59 7.93 -3.96
CA ASP A 209 0.54 7.11 -4.54
C ASP A 209 -0.85 7.76 -4.36
N VAL A 210 -1.14 8.72 -5.24
CA VAL A 210 -2.46 9.39 -5.34
C VAL A 210 -3.59 8.45 -5.77
N TRP A 211 -3.28 7.20 -6.12
CA TRP A 211 -4.24 6.19 -6.55
C TRP A 211 -4.59 5.20 -5.44
N LEU A 212 -4.10 5.41 -4.22
CA LEU A 212 -4.49 4.64 -3.04
C LEU A 212 -5.99 4.78 -2.77
N GLN A 213 -6.75 3.77 -3.18
CA GLN A 213 -8.16 3.61 -2.84
C GLN A 213 -8.23 2.88 -1.51
N LEU A 214 -8.19 3.61 -0.41
CA LEU A 214 -8.25 3.02 0.94
C LEU A 214 -9.69 2.86 1.45
N HIS A 215 -10.68 3.36 0.72
CA HIS A 215 -12.09 3.15 1.03
C HIS A 215 -12.49 1.69 0.77
N PHE A 216 -13.66 1.27 1.25
CA PHE A 216 -14.15 -0.09 1.00
C PHE A 216 -14.41 -0.31 -0.48
N SER A 217 -13.51 -1.06 -1.12
CA SER A 217 -13.62 -1.49 -2.51
C SER A 217 -12.71 -2.70 -2.75
N PRO A 218 -12.99 -3.55 -3.74
CA PRO A 218 -12.12 -4.67 -4.12
C PRO A 218 -10.68 -4.24 -4.45
N GLN A 219 -10.50 -3.04 -5.01
CA GLN A 219 -9.21 -2.45 -5.37
C GLN A 219 -8.30 -2.31 -4.15
N SER A 220 -8.85 -1.84 -3.02
CA SER A 220 -8.11 -1.49 -1.80
C SER A 220 -7.30 -2.67 -1.24
N ILE A 221 -7.91 -3.86 -1.17
CA ILE A 221 -7.24 -5.09 -0.72
C ILE A 221 -6.50 -5.75 -1.88
N GLY A 222 -7.06 -5.70 -3.10
CA GLY A 222 -6.45 -6.28 -4.29
C GLY A 222 -5.00 -5.81 -4.46
N PHE A 223 -4.76 -4.50 -4.36
CA PHE A 223 -3.41 -3.94 -4.47
C PHE A 223 -2.45 -4.51 -3.40
N ALA A 224 -2.82 -4.47 -2.12
CA ALA A 224 -1.97 -4.96 -1.04
C ALA A 224 -1.67 -6.46 -1.15
N VAL A 225 -2.69 -7.28 -1.45
CA VAL A 225 -2.51 -8.73 -1.64
C VAL A 225 -1.66 -9.01 -2.89
N GLY A 226 -1.82 -8.22 -3.95
CA GLY A 226 -1.00 -8.31 -5.16
C GLY A 226 0.48 -8.08 -4.89
N LEU A 227 0.82 -7.08 -4.07
CA LEU A 227 2.20 -6.86 -3.62
C LEU A 227 2.72 -8.03 -2.77
N PHE A 228 1.89 -8.59 -1.89
CA PHE A 228 2.27 -9.76 -1.10
C PHE A 228 2.56 -11.00 -1.96
N VAL A 229 1.86 -11.20 -3.08
CA VAL A 229 2.18 -12.28 -4.04
C VAL A 229 3.64 -12.21 -4.46
N PHE A 230 4.12 -11.03 -4.87
CA PHE A 230 5.53 -10.86 -5.27
C PHE A 230 6.49 -11.10 -4.10
N VAL A 231 6.20 -10.55 -2.92
CA VAL A 231 7.01 -10.77 -1.71
C VAL A 231 7.12 -12.26 -1.39
N PHE A 232 6.03 -13.01 -1.46
CA PHE A 232 6.02 -14.44 -1.16
C PHE A 232 6.79 -15.25 -2.21
N LEU A 233 6.69 -14.89 -3.49
CA LEU A 233 7.43 -15.56 -4.56
C LEU A 233 8.95 -15.38 -4.43
N GLU A 234 9.43 -14.25 -3.92
CA GLU A 234 10.87 -14.03 -3.68
C GLU A 234 11.45 -14.85 -2.52
N ARG A 235 10.63 -15.39 -1.62
CA ARG A 235 11.13 -16.22 -0.51
C ARG A 235 11.52 -17.65 -0.93
N GLN A 236 11.21 -18.05 -2.17
CA GLN A 236 11.65 -19.30 -2.85
C GLN A 236 11.45 -20.65 -2.13
N THR A 237 10.75 -20.70 -0.98
CA THR A 237 10.34 -21.96 -0.33
C THR A 237 8.94 -22.39 -0.76
N VAL A 238 8.67 -23.70 -0.71
CA VAL A 238 7.34 -24.26 -1.03
C VAL A 238 6.22 -23.61 -0.21
N ARG A 239 6.44 -23.37 1.09
CA ARG A 239 5.44 -22.74 1.97
C ARG A 239 5.04 -21.36 1.46
N TRP A 240 6.01 -20.53 1.09
CA TRP A 240 5.77 -19.19 0.57
C TRP A 240 5.16 -19.23 -0.84
N THR A 241 5.56 -20.18 -1.68
CA THR A 241 4.91 -20.39 -2.99
C THR A 241 3.43 -20.74 -2.83
N LEU A 242 3.07 -21.59 -1.87
CA LEU A 242 1.67 -21.90 -1.58
C LEU A 242 0.92 -20.66 -1.08
N MET A 243 1.52 -19.84 -0.20
CA MET A 243 0.91 -18.58 0.23
C MET A 243 0.69 -17.62 -0.95
N ALA A 244 1.63 -17.53 -1.89
CA ALA A 244 1.47 -16.75 -3.11
C ALA A 244 0.31 -17.25 -3.98
N ILE A 245 0.16 -18.57 -4.12
CA ILE A 245 -0.95 -19.17 -4.87
C ILE A 245 -2.29 -18.86 -4.18
N PHE A 246 -2.41 -19.04 -2.85
CA PHE A 246 -3.64 -18.72 -2.12
C PHE A 246 -3.99 -17.23 -2.20
N ALA A 247 -3.00 -16.35 -2.03
CA ALA A 247 -3.17 -14.91 -2.20
C ALA A 247 -3.65 -14.57 -3.62
N PHE A 248 -3.09 -15.22 -4.63
CA PHE A 248 -3.48 -15.02 -6.02
C PHE A 248 -4.89 -15.55 -6.32
N VAL A 249 -5.26 -16.73 -5.81
CA VAL A 249 -6.64 -17.25 -5.90
C VAL A 249 -7.61 -16.23 -5.32
N PHE A 250 -7.31 -15.68 -4.14
CA PHE A 250 -8.13 -14.64 -3.52
C PHE A 250 -8.28 -13.40 -4.42
N ILE A 251 -7.19 -12.92 -5.04
CA ILE A 251 -7.27 -11.81 -6.00
C ILE A 251 -8.12 -12.17 -7.22
N VAL A 252 -7.94 -13.37 -7.78
CA VAL A 252 -8.67 -13.84 -8.97
C VAL A 252 -10.18 -13.80 -8.76
N ILE A 253 -10.64 -14.20 -7.58
CA ILE A 253 -12.07 -14.17 -7.25
C ILE A 253 -12.55 -12.82 -6.72
N SER A 254 -11.68 -11.83 -6.49
CA SER A 254 -12.04 -10.54 -5.86
C SER A 254 -11.89 -9.33 -6.77
N HIS A 255 -10.85 -9.27 -7.60
CA HIS A 255 -10.55 -8.06 -8.37
C HIS A 255 -9.73 -8.36 -9.65
N PRO A 256 -10.34 -8.28 -10.85
CA PRO A 256 -9.72 -8.76 -12.09
C PRO A 256 -8.52 -7.92 -12.56
N THR A 257 -8.52 -6.60 -12.34
CA THR A 257 -7.43 -5.76 -12.84
C THR A 257 -6.12 -6.00 -12.08
N THR A 258 -6.20 -6.30 -10.77
CA THR A 258 -5.02 -6.73 -9.99
C THR A 258 -4.47 -8.06 -10.51
N VAL A 259 -5.31 -8.98 -10.99
CA VAL A 259 -4.84 -10.24 -11.60
C VAL A 259 -3.92 -9.94 -12.78
N LEU A 260 -4.36 -9.04 -13.68
CA LEU A 260 -3.59 -8.64 -14.85
C LEU A 260 -2.28 -7.98 -14.45
N PHE A 261 -2.29 -7.10 -13.44
CA PHE A 261 -1.09 -6.49 -12.89
C PHE A 261 -0.10 -7.53 -12.36
N VAL A 262 -0.56 -8.48 -11.54
CA VAL A 262 0.29 -9.52 -10.96
C VAL A 262 0.85 -10.45 -12.04
N LEU A 263 0.00 -10.92 -12.96
CA LEU A 263 0.44 -11.76 -14.08
C LEU A 263 1.44 -11.04 -14.99
N GLY A 264 1.19 -9.76 -15.28
CA GLY A 264 2.09 -8.91 -16.06
C GLY A 264 3.45 -8.77 -15.38
N GLY A 265 3.49 -8.48 -14.09
CA GLY A 265 4.74 -8.39 -13.33
C GLY A 265 5.51 -9.72 -13.30
N ILE A 266 4.81 -10.84 -13.08
CA ILE A 266 5.43 -12.18 -13.15
C ILE A 266 6.00 -12.43 -14.55
N LEU A 267 5.24 -12.14 -15.60
CA LEU A 267 5.67 -12.34 -16.98
C LEU A 267 6.91 -11.51 -17.32
N ILE A 268 6.91 -10.23 -16.97
CA ILE A 268 8.05 -9.32 -17.20
C ILE A 268 9.31 -9.86 -16.50
N ARG A 269 9.20 -10.29 -15.24
CA ARG A 269 10.33 -10.88 -14.51
C ARG A 269 10.82 -12.16 -15.17
N GLU A 270 9.91 -13.05 -15.59
CA GLU A 270 10.28 -14.29 -16.27
C GLU A 270 10.97 -14.04 -17.62
N ILE A 271 10.50 -13.05 -18.39
CA ILE A 271 11.17 -12.61 -19.63
C ILE A 271 12.57 -12.08 -19.31
N TYR A 272 12.68 -11.19 -18.33
CA TYR A 272 13.96 -10.65 -17.88
C TYR A 272 14.95 -11.74 -17.45
N LEU A 273 14.52 -12.72 -16.65
CA LEU A 273 15.36 -13.83 -16.22
C LEU A 273 15.79 -14.72 -17.39
N ARG A 274 14.92 -14.94 -18.39
CA ARG A 274 15.29 -15.69 -19.61
C ARG A 274 16.34 -14.94 -20.43
N ILE A 275 16.18 -13.63 -20.61
CA ILE A 275 17.17 -12.78 -21.31
C ILE A 275 18.50 -12.80 -20.55
N LYS A 276 18.47 -12.56 -19.23
CA LYS A 276 19.65 -12.62 -18.35
C LYS A 276 20.36 -13.96 -18.50
N LYS A 277 19.62 -15.08 -18.43
CA LYS A 277 20.16 -16.44 -18.60
C LYS A 277 20.86 -16.65 -19.95
N ILE A 278 20.34 -16.08 -21.04
CA ILE A 278 20.98 -16.18 -22.36
C ILE A 278 22.30 -15.41 -22.38
N VAL A 279 22.31 -14.21 -21.81
CA VAL A 279 23.49 -13.33 -21.77
C VAL A 279 24.57 -13.84 -20.82
N THR A 280 24.19 -14.36 -19.64
CA THR A 280 25.13 -14.81 -18.60
C THR A 280 25.51 -16.29 -18.70
N ARG A 281 24.97 -17.03 -19.69
CA ARG A 281 25.29 -18.46 -19.94
C ARG A 281 26.79 -18.71 -20.11
N SER A 282 27.54 -17.71 -20.58
CA SER A 282 29.00 -17.75 -20.76
C SER A 282 29.80 -17.51 -19.48
N ARG A 283 29.18 -16.97 -18.42
CA ARG A 283 29.86 -16.52 -17.18
C ARG A 283 29.69 -17.47 -15.99
N GLY A 284 28.91 -18.54 -16.12
CA GLY A 284 28.72 -19.53 -15.05
C GLY A 284 27.97 -19.01 -13.80
N GLU A 285 27.28 -17.88 -13.91
CA GLU A 285 26.48 -17.33 -12.81
C GLU A 285 25.28 -18.23 -12.49
N GLN A 286 24.98 -18.39 -11.19
CA GLN A 286 23.81 -19.14 -10.75
C GLN A 286 22.53 -18.44 -11.22
N VAL A 287 21.71 -19.15 -11.97
CA VAL A 287 20.43 -18.65 -12.49
C VAL A 287 19.42 -18.64 -11.35
N GLU A 288 18.78 -17.49 -11.11
CA GLU A 288 17.69 -17.34 -10.15
C GLU A 288 16.51 -18.27 -10.51
N ARG A 289 15.83 -18.78 -9.48
CA ARG A 289 14.71 -19.70 -9.66
C ARG A 289 13.51 -19.00 -10.32
N THR A 290 12.92 -19.67 -11.30
CA THR A 290 11.71 -19.20 -11.99
C THR A 290 10.48 -19.28 -11.09
N TRP A 291 9.57 -18.32 -11.25
CA TRP A 291 8.26 -18.33 -10.62
C TRP A 291 7.31 -19.28 -11.36
N PRO A 292 6.31 -19.87 -10.68
CA PRO A 292 5.43 -20.89 -11.27
C PRO A 292 4.32 -20.26 -12.13
N PHE A 293 4.69 -19.41 -13.10
CA PHE A 293 3.77 -18.67 -13.97
C PHE A 293 2.64 -19.51 -14.59
N PRO A 294 2.87 -20.75 -15.11
CA PRO A 294 1.80 -21.56 -15.67
C PRO A 294 0.67 -21.89 -14.67
N VAL A 295 1.00 -22.03 -13.38
CA VAL A 295 0.01 -22.28 -12.33
C VAL A 295 -0.88 -21.07 -12.13
N PHE A 296 -0.29 -19.87 -12.12
CA PHE A 296 -1.03 -18.62 -12.01
C PHE A 296 -1.94 -18.40 -13.23
N CYS A 297 -1.45 -18.65 -14.44
CA CYS A 297 -2.29 -18.62 -15.64
C CYS A 297 -3.45 -19.61 -15.56
N LEU A 298 -3.20 -20.84 -15.12
CA LEU A 298 -4.23 -21.87 -15.01
C LEU A 298 -5.32 -21.49 -13.99
N VAL A 299 -4.94 -20.96 -12.82
CA VAL A 299 -5.91 -20.48 -11.82
C VAL A 299 -6.78 -19.35 -12.39
N TRP A 300 -6.17 -18.38 -13.07
CA TRP A 300 -6.92 -17.28 -13.68
C TRP A 300 -7.85 -17.75 -14.78
N LEU A 301 -7.37 -18.57 -15.72
CA LEU A 301 -8.17 -19.11 -16.82
C LEU A 301 -9.32 -19.98 -16.31
N LEU A 302 -9.08 -20.80 -15.29
CA LEU A 302 -10.12 -21.62 -14.67
C LEU A 302 -11.26 -20.73 -14.16
N TRP A 303 -10.95 -19.64 -13.44
CA TRP A 303 -11.98 -18.71 -12.99
C TRP A 303 -12.66 -17.99 -14.15
N LEU A 304 -11.89 -17.53 -15.14
CA LEU A 304 -12.40 -16.81 -16.31
C LEU A 304 -13.48 -17.63 -17.05
N PHE A 305 -13.24 -18.93 -17.23
CA PHE A 305 -14.14 -19.82 -17.97
C PHE A 305 -15.25 -20.45 -17.15
N THR A 306 -15.20 -20.40 -15.81
CA THR A 306 -16.20 -21.05 -14.95
C THR A 306 -16.95 -20.10 -14.03
N GLY A 307 -16.27 -19.12 -13.45
CA GLY A 307 -16.80 -18.21 -12.43
C GLY A 307 -17.17 -16.82 -12.95
N SER A 308 -16.52 -16.33 -14.01
CA SER A 308 -16.75 -14.97 -14.52
C SER A 308 -17.17 -14.89 -16.00
N ILE A 309 -17.91 -15.89 -16.51
CA ILE A 309 -18.24 -16.01 -17.94
C ILE A 309 -18.91 -14.72 -18.45
N THR A 310 -19.89 -14.18 -17.72
CA THR A 310 -20.63 -12.96 -18.09
C THR A 310 -19.74 -11.72 -18.11
N TYR A 311 -18.76 -11.62 -17.21
CA TYR A 311 -17.84 -10.49 -17.16
C TYR A 311 -16.65 -10.63 -18.12
N SER A 312 -16.28 -11.84 -18.54
CA SER A 312 -15.13 -12.08 -19.41
C SER A 312 -15.25 -11.37 -20.77
N THR A 313 -16.47 -11.29 -21.31
CA THR A 313 -16.80 -10.53 -22.51
C THR A 313 -16.70 -9.02 -22.27
N ILE A 314 -17.22 -8.54 -21.13
CA ILE A 314 -17.17 -7.14 -20.72
C ILE A 314 -15.73 -6.68 -20.45
N LEU A 315 -14.88 -7.54 -19.86
CA LEU A 315 -13.47 -7.24 -19.59
C LEU A 315 -12.70 -7.04 -20.90
N LEU A 316 -12.93 -7.88 -21.91
CA LEU A 316 -12.30 -7.72 -23.22
C LEU A 316 -12.71 -6.38 -23.86
N ASP A 317 -13.99 -6.04 -23.85
CA ASP A 317 -14.47 -4.75 -24.34
C ASP A 317 -13.86 -3.59 -23.54
N GLN A 318 -13.79 -3.70 -22.21
CA GLN A 318 -13.17 -2.68 -21.37
C GLN A 318 -11.67 -2.54 -21.63
N VAL A 319 -10.93 -3.63 -21.79
CA VAL A 319 -9.48 -3.58 -22.09
C VAL A 319 -9.25 -2.96 -23.47
N ILE A 320 -10.02 -3.36 -24.49
CA ILE A 320 -9.92 -2.79 -25.84
C ILE A 320 -10.26 -1.29 -25.81
N ASN A 321 -11.39 -0.92 -25.20
CA ASN A 321 -11.79 0.49 -25.05
C ASN A 321 -10.75 1.28 -24.25
N ARG A 322 -10.15 0.70 -23.20
CA ARG A 322 -9.10 1.37 -22.40
C ARG A 322 -7.78 1.50 -23.15
N LEU A 323 -7.42 0.54 -24.01
CA LEU A 323 -6.26 0.65 -24.91
C LEU A 323 -6.46 1.78 -25.94
N GLU A 324 -7.68 1.99 -26.43
CA GLU A 324 -8.00 3.18 -27.22
C GLU A 324 -7.81 4.45 -26.39
N TYR A 325 -8.25 4.48 -25.13
CA TYR A 325 -7.99 5.60 -24.22
C TYR A 325 -6.50 5.84 -23.93
N PHE A 326 -5.62 4.85 -24.01
CA PHE A 326 -4.17 5.05 -23.88
C PHE A 326 -3.60 5.93 -24.99
N ILE A 327 -4.15 5.82 -26.21
CA ILE A 327 -3.79 6.68 -27.35
C ILE A 327 -4.24 8.13 -27.09
N TYR A 328 -5.38 8.31 -26.42
CA TYR A 328 -5.93 9.62 -26.07
C TYR A 328 -5.49 10.14 -24.69
N LEU A 329 -4.72 9.38 -23.92
CA LEU A 329 -4.33 9.72 -22.55
C LEU A 329 -3.56 11.04 -22.45
N PRO A 330 -2.66 11.39 -23.39
CA PRO A 330 -2.05 12.72 -23.43
C PRO A 330 -3.06 13.85 -23.66
N ILE A 331 -4.09 13.59 -24.47
CA ILE A 331 -5.15 14.57 -24.79
C ILE A 331 -6.12 14.71 -23.63
N ALA A 332 -6.49 13.62 -22.96
CA ALA A 332 -7.35 13.64 -21.77
C ALA A 332 -6.62 14.22 -20.54
N ALA A 333 -5.33 13.94 -20.37
CA ALA A 333 -4.51 14.52 -19.32
C ALA A 333 -4.32 16.04 -19.55
N SER A 334 -3.99 16.46 -20.77
CA SER A 334 -3.86 17.89 -21.09
C SER A 334 -5.20 18.63 -21.00
N SER A 335 -6.32 18.03 -21.41
CA SER A 335 -7.64 18.64 -21.28
C SER A 335 -8.06 18.77 -19.81
N THR A 336 -7.84 17.75 -18.99
CA THR A 336 -8.13 17.79 -17.54
C THR A 336 -7.24 18.78 -16.80
N VAL A 337 -5.94 18.85 -17.17
CA VAL A 337 -5.03 19.87 -16.65
C VAL A 337 -5.53 21.25 -17.05
N SER A 338 -5.82 21.49 -18.34
CA SER A 338 -6.28 22.79 -18.86
C SER A 338 -7.56 23.28 -18.19
N MET A 339 -8.57 22.40 -18.02
CA MET A 339 -9.83 22.68 -17.33
C MET A 339 -9.61 23.00 -15.84
N ARG A 340 -8.64 22.35 -15.19
CA ARG A 340 -8.33 22.59 -13.76
C ARG A 340 -7.38 23.76 -13.54
N THR A 341 -6.52 24.12 -14.49
CA THR A 341 -5.70 25.35 -14.45
C THR A 341 -6.50 26.61 -14.74
N ALA A 342 -7.57 26.52 -15.53
CA ALA A 342 -8.41 27.67 -15.86
C ALA A 342 -9.19 28.22 -14.64
N GLY A 343 -9.33 27.43 -13.56
CA GLY A 343 -10.01 27.82 -12.32
C GLY A 343 -9.16 27.74 -11.04
N ASN A 344 -7.90 27.29 -11.08
CA ASN A 344 -7.04 27.19 -9.90
C ASN A 344 -5.95 28.26 -9.85
N ILE A 345 -5.75 28.84 -8.67
CA ILE A 345 -4.64 29.77 -8.37
C ILE A 345 -3.30 29.01 -8.28
N PHE A 346 -3.32 27.72 -7.93
CA PHE A 346 -2.14 26.84 -7.90
C PHE A 346 -2.08 25.88 -9.09
N SER A 347 -1.58 26.38 -10.23
CA SER A 347 -1.37 25.61 -11.47
C SER A 347 -0.37 24.46 -11.36
N ILE A 348 0.36 24.36 -10.25
CA ILE A 348 1.45 23.40 -10.03
C ILE A 348 0.93 22.01 -9.61
N ALA A 349 -0.17 21.91 -8.87
CA ALA A 349 -0.65 20.60 -8.38
C ALA A 349 -1.03 19.61 -9.50
N PRO A 350 -1.72 20.02 -10.59
CA PRO A 350 -1.91 19.17 -11.76
C PRO A 350 -0.59 18.79 -12.45
N LEU A 351 0.40 19.70 -12.47
CA LEU A 351 1.72 19.47 -13.06
C LEU A 351 2.57 18.49 -12.24
N ILE A 352 2.47 18.51 -10.91
CA ILE A 352 3.12 17.52 -10.02
C ILE A 352 2.51 16.14 -10.27
N ARG A 353 1.19 16.02 -10.39
CA ARG A 353 0.54 14.74 -10.73
C ARG A 353 0.97 14.23 -12.11
N LEU A 354 1.09 15.12 -13.10
CA LEU A 354 1.60 14.80 -14.43
C LEU A 354 3.08 14.38 -14.39
N ALA A 355 3.92 15.06 -13.61
CA ALA A 355 5.33 14.72 -13.43
C ALA A 355 5.50 13.36 -12.75
N PHE A 356 4.69 13.04 -11.73
CA PHE A 356 4.66 11.71 -11.11
C PHE A 356 4.22 10.63 -12.10
N LEU A 357 3.20 10.89 -12.94
CA LEU A 357 2.80 9.99 -14.02
C LEU A 357 3.90 9.80 -15.07
N ALA A 358 4.62 10.87 -15.44
CA ALA A 358 5.72 10.81 -16.39
C ALA A 358 6.92 10.02 -15.83
N VAL A 359 7.20 10.14 -14.52
CA VAL A 359 8.25 9.36 -13.84
C VAL A 359 7.87 7.88 -13.71
N LEU A 360 6.58 7.54 -13.59
CA LEU A 360 6.10 6.15 -13.55
C LEU A 360 5.98 5.47 -14.93
N LEU A 361 5.94 6.26 -16.01
CA LEU A 361 5.87 5.78 -17.40
C LEU A 361 7.24 5.74 -18.10
N LEU A 362 8.30 6.19 -17.42
CA LEU A 362 9.71 6.03 -17.79
C LEU A 362 10.32 4.87 -17.00
#